data_AF-K1SHJ2-F1
#
_entry.id   AF-K1SHJ2-F1
#
_cell.length_a   1.000
_cell.length_b   1.000
_cell.length_c   1.000
_cell.angle_alpha   90.00
_cell.angle_beta   90.00
_cell.angle_gamma   90.00
#
_symmetry.space_group_name_H-M   'P 1'
#
loop_
_entity.id
_entity.type
_entity.pdbx_description
1 polymer ?
#
loop_
_entity_poly.entity_id
_entity_poly.type
_entity_poly.pdbx_seq_one_letter_code
_entity_poly.pdbx_strand_id
1 'polypeptide(L)'
;NVVRVVCSDGEQWTKDTEDMLETVIDLCIDNEMIAVVEVHDATGKDDKTALDKATDYWIEMKNALIGKEQYVILNIANEWTGGWNGELWRDGYTESIPKLREAGIKNTILVDAAGWGQYAKSIGDYGKEVFDSDPDKNTMFAVHMYGTAGKNSSVIEKNLRFATDNGLCVIVGEFGYTHTDGDVDEAFIMKYCQENSIGY
;
A
#
# COMPACT_ATOMS: atom_id res chain seq x y z
N ASN A 1 13.06 4.18 9.95
CA ASN A 1 13.88 4.35 8.73
C ASN A 1 13.01 4.56 7.50
N VAL A 2 11.68 4.58 7.64
CA VAL A 2 10.73 4.85 6.56
C VAL A 2 9.73 5.89 7.08
N VAL A 3 9.22 6.73 6.19
CA VAL A 3 8.03 7.56 6.43
C VAL A 3 7.02 7.27 5.32
N ARG A 4 5.77 6.96 5.70
CA ARG A 4 4.64 6.89 4.77
C ARG A 4 3.99 8.27 4.69
N VAL A 5 4.01 8.85 3.50
CA VAL A 5 3.59 10.22 3.20
C VAL A 5 2.23 10.18 2.53
N VAL A 6 1.23 10.69 3.24
CA VAL A 6 -0.13 10.86 2.74
C VAL A 6 -0.15 11.96 1.68
N CYS A 7 -0.62 11.65 0.48
CA CYS A 7 -0.77 12.57 -0.64
C CYS A 7 -2.23 12.62 -1.09
N SER A 8 -2.61 13.70 -1.77
CA SER A 8 -3.92 13.84 -2.39
C SER A 8 -3.87 14.03 -3.90
N ASP A 9 -4.75 13.31 -4.61
CA ASP A 9 -4.95 13.45 -6.05
C ASP A 9 -5.90 14.61 -6.43
N GLY A 10 -6.54 15.24 -5.44
CA GLY A 10 -7.47 16.35 -5.61
C GLY A 10 -8.96 15.99 -5.55
N GLU A 11 -9.31 14.72 -5.33
CA GLU A 11 -10.71 14.26 -5.35
C GLU A 11 -11.46 14.52 -4.04
N GLN A 12 -10.79 14.45 -2.90
CA GLN A 12 -11.31 14.75 -1.56
C GLN A 12 -10.60 15.94 -0.92
N TRP A 13 -9.28 16.02 -1.06
CA TRP A 13 -8.46 17.09 -0.48
C TRP A 13 -7.79 17.97 -1.54
N THR A 14 -6.97 18.93 -1.09
CA THR A 14 -6.21 19.77 -2.02
C THR A 14 -5.12 18.91 -2.65
N LYS A 15 -5.12 18.86 -3.98
CA LYS A 15 -4.14 18.11 -4.76
C LYS A 15 -2.71 18.53 -4.43
N ASP A 16 -1.85 17.55 -4.14
CA ASP A 16 -0.41 17.78 -4.00
C ASP A 16 0.24 17.81 -5.38
N THR A 17 1.09 18.81 -5.64
CA THR A 17 1.75 19.01 -6.94
C THR A 17 3.07 18.24 -7.04
N GLU A 18 3.59 18.08 -8.27
CA GLU A 18 4.89 17.42 -8.49
C GLU A 18 6.02 18.06 -7.64
N ASP A 19 6.11 19.40 -7.63
CA ASP A 19 7.07 20.14 -6.79
C ASP A 19 6.95 19.85 -5.28
N MET A 20 5.72 19.61 -4.78
CA MET A 20 5.49 19.28 -3.37
C MET A 20 5.98 17.88 -3.06
N LEU A 21 5.71 16.92 -3.94
CA LEU A 21 6.23 15.55 -3.83
C LEU A 21 7.76 15.53 -3.88
N GLU A 22 8.37 16.25 -4.84
CA GLU A 22 9.83 16.37 -4.92
C GLU A 22 10.42 16.90 -3.61
N THR A 23 9.84 17.98 -3.08
CA THR A 23 10.27 18.58 -1.82
C THR A 23 10.20 17.60 -0.65
N VAL A 24 9.08 16.88 -0.49
CA VAL A 24 8.91 15.94 0.62
C VAL A 24 9.82 14.72 0.48
N ILE A 25 9.99 14.20 -0.75
CA ILE A 25 10.90 13.08 -1.01
C ILE A 25 12.34 13.48 -0.68
N ASP A 26 12.78 14.68 -1.09
CA ASP A 26 14.14 15.16 -0.82
C ASP A 26 14.35 15.33 0.70
N LEU A 27 13.34 15.80 1.44
CA LEU A 27 13.39 15.82 2.91
C LEU A 27 13.55 14.42 3.51
N CYS A 28 12.87 13.39 2.98
CA CYS A 28 13.08 12.02 3.43
C CYS A 28 14.52 11.55 3.18
N ILE A 29 15.05 11.80 1.97
CA ILE A 29 16.42 11.43 1.59
C ILE A 29 17.45 12.12 2.48
N ASP A 30 17.33 13.44 2.69
CA ASP A 30 18.22 14.24 3.54
C ASP A 30 18.22 13.77 5.00
N ASN A 31 17.16 13.10 5.44
CA ASN A 31 17.02 12.53 6.78
C ASN A 31 17.28 11.01 6.82
N GLU A 32 17.88 10.45 5.76
CA GLU A 32 18.21 9.02 5.64
C GLU A 32 16.99 8.09 5.82
N MET A 33 15.84 8.50 5.29
CA MET A 33 14.59 7.75 5.34
C MET A 33 14.10 7.37 3.94
N ILE A 34 13.57 6.16 3.81
CA ILE A 34 12.78 5.77 2.62
C ILE A 34 11.43 6.47 2.68
N ALA A 35 10.97 7.03 1.56
CA ALA A 35 9.63 7.56 1.42
C ALA A 35 8.69 6.49 0.83
N VAL A 36 7.59 6.19 1.51
CA VAL A 36 6.46 5.49 0.91
C VAL A 36 5.40 6.54 0.62
N VAL A 37 5.20 6.89 -0.65
CA VAL A 37 4.19 7.90 -1.04
C VAL A 37 2.87 7.21 -1.40
N GLU A 38 1.74 7.74 -0.95
CA GLU A 38 0.42 7.12 -1.11
C GLU A 38 -0.68 8.14 -1.45
N VAL A 39 -1.62 7.80 -2.34
CA VAL A 39 -2.81 8.64 -2.59
C VAL A 39 -3.96 8.21 -1.69
N HIS A 40 -4.47 9.14 -0.90
CA HIS A 40 -5.42 8.85 0.16
C HIS A 40 -6.89 8.95 -0.29
N ASP A 41 -7.17 9.67 -1.38
CA ASP A 41 -8.54 10.02 -1.81
C ASP A 41 -9.39 8.83 -2.27
N ALA A 42 -8.79 7.65 -2.47
CA ALA A 42 -9.48 6.41 -2.85
C ALA A 42 -9.90 5.54 -1.64
N THR A 43 -9.57 5.95 -0.41
CA THR A 43 -9.82 5.21 0.83
C THR A 43 -11.25 4.71 0.93
N GLY A 44 -11.40 3.38 1.03
CA GLY A 44 -12.69 2.72 1.25
C GLY A 44 -13.66 2.76 0.06
N LYS A 45 -13.25 3.27 -1.11
CA LYS A 45 -14.10 3.30 -2.31
C LYS A 45 -14.08 1.94 -3.02
N ASP A 46 -15.25 1.51 -3.48
CA ASP A 46 -15.44 0.26 -4.25
C ASP A 46 -15.57 0.52 -5.76
N ASP A 47 -15.43 1.76 -6.20
CA ASP A 47 -15.43 2.09 -7.63
C ASP A 47 -14.01 2.10 -8.18
N LYS A 48 -13.83 1.47 -9.35
CA LYS A 48 -12.55 1.43 -10.06
C LYS A 48 -12.08 2.80 -10.53
N THR A 49 -13.02 3.72 -10.79
CA THR A 49 -12.69 5.09 -11.20
C THR A 49 -11.81 5.79 -10.16
N ALA A 50 -12.03 5.57 -8.86
CA ALA A 50 -11.16 6.09 -7.81
C ALA A 50 -9.71 5.59 -7.93
N LEU A 51 -9.50 4.30 -8.17
CA LEU A 51 -8.16 3.75 -8.39
C LEU A 51 -7.54 4.24 -9.71
N ASP A 52 -8.33 4.34 -10.78
CA ASP A 52 -7.87 4.87 -12.05
C ASP A 52 -7.39 6.33 -11.88
N LYS A 53 -8.07 7.16 -11.08
CA LYS A 53 -7.63 8.54 -10.78
C LYS A 53 -6.33 8.61 -9.98
N ALA A 54 -6.18 7.78 -8.96
CA ALA A 54 -4.92 7.66 -8.23
C ALA A 54 -3.78 7.19 -9.16
N THR A 55 -4.07 6.26 -10.07
CA THR A 55 -3.11 5.79 -11.09
C THR A 55 -2.70 6.93 -12.03
N ASP A 56 -3.67 7.71 -12.54
CA ASP A 56 -3.43 8.86 -13.42
C ASP A 56 -2.62 9.96 -12.72
N TYR A 57 -2.88 10.19 -11.42
CA TYR A 57 -2.10 11.10 -10.60
C TYR A 57 -0.62 10.70 -10.57
N TRP A 58 -0.30 9.44 -10.33
CA TRP A 58 1.10 9.00 -10.31
C TRP A 58 1.78 9.08 -11.68
N ILE A 59 1.02 8.88 -12.77
CA ILE A 59 1.52 9.08 -14.14
C ILE A 59 1.82 10.56 -14.40
N GLU A 60 0.98 11.47 -13.88
CA GLU A 60 1.21 12.92 -13.93
C GLU A 60 2.44 13.33 -13.12
N MET A 61 2.62 12.77 -11.92
CA MET A 61 3.72 13.08 -10.98
C MET A 61 5.00 12.25 -11.20
N LYS A 62 5.12 11.57 -12.34
CA LYS A 62 6.16 10.57 -12.55
C LYS A 62 7.59 11.12 -12.47
N ASN A 63 7.82 12.42 -12.71
CA ASN A 63 9.19 12.96 -12.64
C ASN A 63 9.67 13.08 -11.19
N ALA A 64 8.75 13.21 -10.23
CA ALA A 64 9.09 13.14 -8.81
C ALA A 64 9.55 11.72 -8.38
N LEU A 65 9.19 10.68 -9.14
CA LEU A 65 9.45 9.27 -8.82
C LEU A 65 10.63 8.67 -9.59
N ILE A 66 10.71 8.92 -10.90
CA ILE A 66 11.72 8.35 -11.79
C ILE A 66 13.10 8.87 -11.41
N GLY A 67 14.07 7.95 -11.27
CA GLY A 67 15.42 8.26 -10.78
C GLY A 67 15.56 8.25 -9.26
N LYS A 68 14.45 8.08 -8.51
CA LYS A 68 14.43 7.95 -7.05
C LYS A 68 14.05 6.53 -6.59
N GLU A 69 14.21 5.51 -7.44
CA GLU A 69 13.80 4.11 -7.17
C GLU A 69 14.51 3.49 -5.96
N GLN A 70 15.70 3.99 -5.61
CA GLN A 70 16.44 3.56 -4.42
C GLN A 70 15.87 4.12 -3.10
N TYR A 71 15.06 5.17 -3.17
CA TYR A 71 14.63 5.96 -2.00
C TYR A 71 13.11 6.03 -1.84
N VAL A 72 12.36 5.70 -2.89
CA VAL A 72 10.90 5.86 -2.92
C VAL A 72 10.20 4.55 -3.28
N ILE A 73 9.26 4.15 -2.44
CA ILE A 73 8.25 3.12 -2.69
C ILE A 73 6.94 3.82 -3.04
N LEU A 74 6.28 3.38 -4.11
CA LEU A 74 5.00 3.91 -4.56
C LEU A 74 3.86 3.04 -4.04
N ASN A 75 3.05 3.56 -3.12
CA ASN A 75 1.80 2.93 -2.73
C ASN A 75 0.65 3.53 -3.55
N ILE A 76 0.03 2.73 -4.42
CA ILE A 76 -0.84 3.27 -5.48
C ILE A 76 -2.02 4.06 -4.89
N ALA A 77 -2.70 3.51 -3.90
CA ALA A 77 -3.84 4.11 -3.26
C ALA A 77 -4.01 3.54 -1.84
N ASN A 78 -4.25 4.40 -0.86
CA ASN A 78 -4.63 3.97 0.47
C ASN A 78 -5.96 3.21 0.42
N GLU A 79 -5.97 2.00 0.96
CA GLU A 79 -7.19 1.29 1.35
C GLU A 79 -8.28 1.20 0.26
N TRP A 80 -7.90 1.20 -1.01
CA TRP A 80 -8.86 1.07 -2.09
C TRP A 80 -9.50 -0.32 -2.08
N THR A 81 -10.82 -0.35 -2.32
CA THR A 81 -11.78 -1.41 -1.98
C THR A 81 -12.14 -1.42 -0.50
N GLY A 82 -13.27 -0.79 -0.14
CA GLY A 82 -13.82 -0.83 1.22
C GLY A 82 -14.59 -2.13 1.51
N GLY A 83 -15.17 -2.74 0.49
CA GLY A 83 -15.78 -4.05 0.56
C GLY A 83 -14.76 -5.19 0.70
N TRP A 84 -15.20 -6.34 1.20
CA TRP A 84 -14.37 -7.56 1.26
C TRP A 84 -14.44 -8.31 -0.08
N ASN A 85 -14.08 -7.61 -1.16
CA ASN A 85 -14.19 -8.09 -2.54
C ASN A 85 -12.80 -8.25 -3.17
N GLY A 86 -12.25 -9.47 -3.10
CA GLY A 86 -10.93 -9.77 -3.66
C GLY A 86 -10.87 -9.75 -5.18
N GLU A 87 -11.98 -10.06 -5.88
CA GLU A 87 -12.02 -10.04 -7.35
C GLU A 87 -11.95 -8.61 -7.89
N LEU A 88 -12.75 -7.70 -7.34
CA LEU A 88 -12.69 -6.28 -7.68
C LEU A 88 -11.30 -5.70 -7.40
N TRP A 89 -10.77 -5.99 -6.21
CA TRP A 89 -9.43 -5.57 -5.79
C TRP A 89 -8.36 -6.05 -6.80
N ARG A 90 -8.38 -7.33 -7.16
CA ARG A 90 -7.46 -7.91 -8.15
C ARG A 90 -7.61 -7.23 -9.51
N ASP A 91 -8.83 -7.11 -10.02
CA ASP A 91 -9.07 -6.60 -11.37
C ASP A 91 -8.61 -5.14 -11.49
N GLY A 92 -8.79 -4.32 -10.43
CA GLY A 92 -8.25 -2.97 -10.38
C GLY A 92 -6.71 -2.95 -10.47
N TYR A 93 -6.03 -3.66 -9.58
CA TYR A 93 -4.56 -3.61 -9.53
C TYR A 93 -3.89 -4.28 -10.72
N THR A 94 -4.47 -5.34 -11.30
CA THR A 94 -3.94 -5.97 -12.52
C THR A 94 -4.06 -5.07 -13.76
N GLU A 95 -4.93 -4.06 -13.74
CA GLU A 95 -5.01 -3.02 -14.77
C GLU A 95 -4.14 -1.79 -14.45
N SER A 96 -4.05 -1.36 -13.19
CA SER A 96 -3.29 -0.16 -12.80
C SER A 96 -1.78 -0.36 -12.90
N ILE A 97 -1.25 -1.49 -12.45
CA ILE A 97 0.19 -1.73 -12.39
C ILE A 97 0.84 -1.64 -13.78
N PRO A 98 0.33 -2.29 -14.85
CA PRO A 98 0.91 -2.16 -16.18
C PRO A 98 0.95 -0.71 -16.69
N LYS A 99 -0.07 0.11 -16.40
CA LYS A 99 -0.12 1.53 -16.81
C LYS A 99 1.01 2.33 -16.17
N LEU A 100 1.27 2.12 -14.87
CA LEU A 100 2.38 2.76 -14.15
C LEU A 100 3.73 2.37 -14.76
N ARG A 101 3.90 1.08 -15.09
CA ARG A 101 5.13 0.58 -15.74
C ARG A 101 5.31 1.15 -17.15
N GLU A 102 4.25 1.26 -17.94
CA GLU A 102 4.27 1.87 -19.28
C GLU A 102 4.63 3.36 -19.23
N ALA A 103 4.20 4.07 -18.17
CA ALA A 103 4.58 5.46 -17.94
C ALA A 103 6.05 5.66 -17.56
N GLY A 104 6.78 4.58 -17.26
CA GLY A 104 8.20 4.57 -16.94
C GLY A 104 8.53 4.47 -15.45
N ILE A 105 7.52 4.30 -14.57
CA ILE A 105 7.73 4.20 -13.12
C ILE A 105 8.31 2.84 -12.77
N LYS A 106 9.54 2.83 -12.21
CA LYS A 106 10.30 1.61 -11.87
C LYS A 106 10.45 1.38 -10.36
N ASN A 107 9.92 2.28 -9.53
CA ASN A 107 9.85 2.14 -8.08
C ASN A 107 9.18 0.81 -7.68
N THR A 108 9.52 0.28 -6.51
CA THR A 108 8.74 -0.80 -5.91
C THR A 108 7.31 -0.31 -5.68
N ILE A 109 6.34 -1.10 -6.11
CA ILE A 109 4.92 -0.81 -5.95
C ILE A 109 4.42 -1.48 -4.66
N LEU A 110 3.72 -0.73 -3.82
CA LEU A 110 3.01 -1.23 -2.64
C LEU A 110 1.50 -1.22 -2.90
N VAL A 111 0.85 -2.35 -2.63
CA VAL A 111 -0.59 -2.53 -2.80
C VAL A 111 -1.24 -2.87 -1.46
N ASP A 112 -2.15 -2.04 -0.99
CA ASP A 112 -2.91 -2.28 0.24
C ASP A 112 -3.93 -3.40 0.03
N ALA A 113 -4.19 -4.20 1.06
CA ALA A 113 -5.27 -5.17 1.04
C ALA A 113 -6.64 -4.49 0.86
N ALA A 114 -7.60 -5.23 0.31
CA ALA A 114 -8.99 -4.80 0.30
C ALA A 114 -9.56 -4.68 1.73
N GLY A 115 -10.82 -4.23 1.84
CA GLY A 115 -11.54 -4.12 3.09
C GLY A 115 -10.94 -3.08 4.02
N TRP A 116 -10.62 -1.90 3.51
CA TRP A 116 -9.93 -0.83 4.27
C TRP A 116 -8.56 -1.30 4.80
N GLY A 117 -7.81 -2.06 3.99
CA GLY A 117 -6.54 -2.65 4.41
C GLY A 117 -6.66 -3.84 5.37
N GLN A 118 -7.85 -4.14 5.92
CA GLN A 118 -8.04 -5.16 6.96
C GLN A 118 -8.42 -6.55 6.42
N TYR A 119 -8.69 -6.70 5.12
CA TYR A 119 -9.04 -7.99 4.50
C TYR A 119 -7.84 -8.63 3.78
N ALA A 120 -6.83 -9.04 4.56
CA ALA A 120 -5.59 -9.66 4.06
C ALA A 120 -5.79 -10.94 3.23
N LYS A 121 -6.96 -11.59 3.33
CA LYS A 121 -7.31 -12.74 2.48
C LYS A 121 -7.37 -12.37 1.00
N SER A 122 -7.65 -11.11 0.64
CA SER A 122 -7.55 -10.61 -0.74
C SER A 122 -6.15 -10.86 -1.32
N ILE A 123 -5.10 -10.56 -0.55
CA ILE A 123 -3.71 -10.87 -0.91
C ILE A 123 -3.49 -12.38 -0.97
N GLY A 124 -4.02 -13.13 0.00
CA GLY A 124 -3.86 -14.59 0.04
C GLY A 124 -4.47 -15.32 -1.15
N ASP A 125 -5.62 -14.85 -1.63
CA ASP A 125 -6.34 -15.47 -2.75
C ASP A 125 -5.83 -15.00 -4.11
N TYR A 126 -5.53 -13.70 -4.25
CA TYR A 126 -5.30 -13.06 -5.55
C TYR A 126 -3.97 -12.31 -5.67
N GLY A 127 -3.20 -12.18 -4.58
CA GLY A 127 -1.96 -11.41 -4.57
C GLY A 127 -0.93 -11.91 -5.56
N LYS A 128 -0.92 -13.22 -5.87
CA LYS A 128 -0.05 -13.75 -6.91
C LYS A 128 -0.45 -13.29 -8.32
N GLU A 129 -1.74 -13.18 -8.62
CA GLU A 129 -2.23 -12.62 -9.90
C GLU A 129 -1.86 -11.13 -10.01
N VAL A 130 -2.01 -10.36 -8.93
CA VAL A 130 -1.59 -8.95 -8.88
C VAL A 130 -0.09 -8.80 -9.06
N PHE A 131 0.72 -9.56 -8.32
CA PHE A 131 2.17 -9.58 -8.49
C PHE A 131 2.56 -10.00 -9.90
N ASP A 132 1.87 -11.00 -10.46
CA ASP A 132 2.22 -11.52 -11.78
C ASP A 132 1.85 -10.56 -12.92
N SER A 133 0.94 -9.62 -12.69
CA SER A 133 0.62 -8.53 -13.62
C SER A 133 1.73 -7.47 -13.72
N ASP A 134 2.63 -7.38 -12.74
CA ASP A 134 3.79 -6.50 -12.81
C ASP A 134 4.86 -7.09 -13.75
N PRO A 135 5.14 -6.47 -14.91
CA PRO A 135 6.21 -6.94 -15.79
C PRO A 135 7.60 -6.86 -15.14
N ASP A 136 7.79 -5.97 -14.16
CA ASP A 136 9.07 -5.81 -13.46
C ASP A 136 9.19 -6.74 -12.23
N LYS A 137 8.10 -7.43 -11.85
CA LYS A 137 8.02 -8.32 -10.67
C LYS A 137 8.52 -7.64 -9.39
N ASN A 138 8.18 -6.36 -9.22
CA ASN A 138 8.63 -5.50 -8.14
C ASN A 138 7.42 -4.85 -7.42
N THR A 139 6.49 -5.72 -7.00
CA THR A 139 5.30 -5.38 -6.22
C THR A 139 5.33 -6.08 -4.86
N MET A 140 4.93 -5.36 -3.82
CA MET A 140 4.75 -5.84 -2.45
C MET A 140 3.37 -5.42 -1.91
N PHE A 141 2.98 -5.93 -0.74
CA PHE A 141 1.64 -5.75 -0.20
C PHE A 141 1.64 -5.14 1.21
N ALA A 142 0.54 -4.49 1.59
CA ALA A 142 0.32 -3.99 2.94
C ALA A 142 -0.98 -4.56 3.54
N VAL A 143 -0.95 -4.81 4.85
CA VAL A 143 -2.14 -5.04 5.68
C VAL A 143 -2.21 -3.90 6.69
N HIS A 144 -3.39 -3.31 6.90
CA HIS A 144 -3.62 -2.31 7.93
C HIS A 144 -4.24 -3.01 9.14
N MET A 145 -3.57 -2.95 10.28
CA MET A 145 -3.92 -3.74 11.45
C MET A 145 -4.60 -2.88 12.52
N TYR A 146 -5.92 -2.78 12.40
CA TYR A 146 -6.80 -2.19 13.42
C TYR A 146 -7.60 -3.29 14.15
N GLY A 147 -8.79 -2.98 14.68
CA GLY A 147 -9.54 -3.89 15.56
C GLY A 147 -10.00 -5.19 14.88
N THR A 148 -10.02 -5.22 13.54
CA THR A 148 -10.36 -6.42 12.76
C THR A 148 -9.13 -7.24 12.43
N ALA A 149 -8.13 -6.67 11.76
CA ALA A 149 -6.96 -7.40 11.28
C ALA A 149 -5.84 -7.55 12.32
N GLY A 150 -5.78 -6.64 13.30
CA GLY A 150 -4.82 -6.61 14.39
C GLY A 150 -5.35 -7.12 15.74
N LYS A 151 -6.54 -7.75 15.75
CA LYS A 151 -7.30 -8.06 16.96
C LYS A 151 -6.56 -8.86 18.04
N ASN A 152 -5.79 -9.87 17.64
CA ASN A 152 -5.04 -10.75 18.54
C ASN A 152 -4.00 -11.54 17.75
N SER A 153 -3.05 -12.13 18.47
CA SER A 153 -1.97 -12.95 17.91
C SER A 153 -2.37 -13.94 16.80
N SER A 154 -3.44 -14.72 16.98
CA SER A 154 -3.86 -15.71 15.97
C SER A 154 -4.36 -15.06 14.67
N VAL A 155 -5.05 -13.92 14.77
CA VAL A 155 -5.53 -13.16 13.62
C VAL A 155 -4.36 -12.47 12.91
N ILE A 156 -3.45 -11.86 13.67
CA ILE A 156 -2.24 -11.19 13.16
C ILE A 156 -1.37 -12.17 12.37
N GLU A 157 -1.03 -13.31 12.96
CA GLU A 157 -0.22 -14.35 12.30
C GLU A 157 -0.89 -14.79 11.00
N LYS A 158 -2.18 -15.12 11.06
CA LYS A 158 -2.92 -15.59 9.89
C LYS A 158 -2.93 -14.55 8.77
N ASN A 159 -3.13 -13.28 9.10
CA ASN A 159 -3.21 -12.22 8.11
C ASN A 159 -1.88 -12.00 7.38
N LEU A 160 -0.76 -12.01 8.10
CA LEU A 160 0.57 -11.90 7.47
C LEU A 160 0.92 -13.16 6.67
N ARG A 161 0.51 -14.34 7.16
CA ARG A 161 0.76 -15.60 6.46
C ARG A 161 0.03 -15.75 5.14
N PHE A 162 -1.08 -15.06 4.92
CA PHE A 162 -1.71 -15.02 3.60
C PHE A 162 -0.75 -14.56 2.50
N ALA A 163 0.15 -13.62 2.80
CA ALA A 163 1.17 -13.18 1.85
C ALA A 163 2.42 -14.06 1.91
N THR A 164 2.98 -14.29 3.10
CA THR A 164 4.29 -14.97 3.24
C THR A 164 4.26 -16.43 2.80
N ASP A 165 3.16 -17.16 3.07
CA ASP A 165 3.03 -18.57 2.64
C ASP A 165 2.92 -18.69 1.10
N ASN A 166 2.53 -17.60 0.43
CA ASN A 166 2.50 -17.48 -1.03
C ASN A 166 3.80 -16.92 -1.63
N GLY A 167 4.83 -16.68 -0.81
CA GLY A 167 6.10 -16.09 -1.24
C GLY A 167 6.02 -14.63 -1.66
N LEU A 168 5.01 -13.90 -1.17
CA LEU A 168 4.82 -12.47 -1.44
C LEU A 168 5.39 -11.63 -0.30
N CYS A 169 6.00 -10.49 -0.64
CA CYS A 169 6.49 -9.52 0.35
C CYS A 169 5.31 -8.74 0.94
N VAL A 170 5.26 -8.61 2.27
CA VAL A 170 4.20 -7.89 2.99
C VAL A 170 4.79 -7.02 4.10
N ILE A 171 4.10 -5.92 4.39
CA ILE A 171 4.31 -5.08 5.58
C ILE A 171 2.99 -4.85 6.32
N VAL A 172 3.08 -4.42 7.57
CA VAL A 172 1.97 -3.76 8.27
C VAL A 172 2.03 -2.27 7.92
N GLY A 173 1.23 -1.82 6.95
CA GLY A 173 1.31 -0.45 6.41
C GLY A 173 0.80 0.61 7.39
N GLU A 174 -0.16 0.22 8.22
CA GLU A 174 -0.72 1.01 9.31
C GLU A 174 -1.13 0.08 10.46
N PHE A 175 -1.08 0.58 11.70
CA PHE A 175 -1.70 -0.06 12.84
C PHE A 175 -1.98 0.95 13.95
N GLY A 176 -2.94 0.63 14.82
CA GLY A 176 -3.25 1.40 16.01
C GLY A 176 -2.97 0.61 17.30
N TYR A 177 -3.20 1.24 18.44
CA TYR A 177 -3.34 0.54 19.73
C TYR A 177 -4.81 0.25 20.07
N THR A 178 -5.74 1.00 19.45
CA THR A 178 -7.18 0.81 19.53
C THR A 178 -7.81 1.43 18.28
N HIS A 179 -9.00 0.99 17.91
CA HIS A 179 -9.72 1.55 16.78
C HIS A 179 -11.24 1.40 16.95
N THR A 180 -12.02 2.04 16.07
CA THR A 180 -13.49 2.04 16.15
C THR A 180 -14.12 0.64 16.03
N ASP A 181 -13.38 -0.32 15.47
CA ASP A 181 -13.76 -1.72 15.30
C ASP A 181 -13.17 -2.67 16.36
N GLY A 182 -12.39 -2.17 17.33
CA GLY A 182 -11.94 -2.96 18.47
C GLY A 182 -10.54 -2.63 18.99
N ASP A 183 -10.14 -3.45 19.97
CA ASP A 183 -8.79 -3.47 20.53
C ASP A 183 -7.80 -4.04 19.51
N VAL A 184 -6.55 -3.55 19.56
CA VAL A 184 -5.46 -3.99 18.68
C VAL A 184 -4.36 -4.58 19.55
N ASP A 185 -3.77 -5.71 19.16
CA ASP A 185 -2.67 -6.34 19.88
C ASP A 185 -1.33 -5.81 19.33
N GLU A 186 -1.07 -4.52 19.49
CA GLU A 186 0.06 -3.79 18.90
C GLU A 186 1.41 -4.34 19.37
N ALA A 187 1.49 -4.79 20.63
CA ALA A 187 2.68 -5.42 21.18
C ALA A 187 3.02 -6.71 20.43
N PHE A 188 2.00 -7.52 20.08
CA PHE A 188 2.22 -8.72 19.29
C PHE A 188 2.52 -8.42 17.83
N ILE A 189 1.89 -7.40 17.22
CA ILE A 189 2.22 -6.93 15.86
C ILE A 189 3.72 -6.66 15.75
N MET A 190 4.24 -5.79 16.63
CA MET A 190 5.66 -5.40 16.61
C MET A 190 6.58 -6.60 16.85
N LYS A 191 6.24 -7.46 17.81
CA LYS A 191 7.01 -8.67 18.12
C LYS A 191 7.08 -9.62 16.92
N TYR A 192 5.92 -9.98 16.37
CA TYR A 192 5.82 -10.93 15.27
C TYR A 192 6.52 -10.40 14.02
N CYS A 193 6.36 -9.11 13.72
CA CYS A 193 7.04 -8.49 12.58
C CYS A 193 8.56 -8.50 12.75
N GLN A 194 9.07 -8.18 13.94
CA GLN A 194 10.51 -8.24 14.23
C GLN A 194 11.07 -9.67 14.12
N GLU A 195 10.35 -10.69 14.61
CA GLU A 195 10.76 -12.09 14.56
C GLU A 195 10.77 -12.65 13.13
N ASN A 196 9.91 -12.12 12.25
CA ASN A 196 9.73 -12.59 10.87
C ASN A 196 10.29 -11.64 9.80
N SER A 197 11.00 -10.59 10.19
CA SER A 197 11.57 -9.57 9.28
C SER A 197 10.52 -8.92 8.36
N ILE A 198 9.35 -8.62 8.91
CA ILE A 198 8.25 -7.91 8.25
C ILE A 198 8.30 -6.44 8.67
N GLY A 199 8.13 -5.51 7.74
CA GLY A 199 8.09 -4.08 8.04
C GLY A 199 6.80 -3.67 8.75
N TYR A 200 6.87 -2.66 9.60
CA TYR A 200 5.76 -1.93 10.22
C TYR A 200 6.17 -0.49 10.51
#